data_AF-A0A2D4I6Q4-F1
#
_entry.id   AF-A0A2D4I6Q4-F1
#
_cell.length_a   1.000
_cell.length_b   1.000
_cell.length_c   1.000
_cell.angle_alpha   90.00
_cell.angle_beta   90.00
_cell.angle_gamma   90.00
#
_symmetry.space_group_name_H-M   'P 1'
#
loop_
_entity.id
_entity.type
_entity.pdbx_description
1 polymer ?
#
loop_
_entity_poly.entity_id
_entity_poly.type
_entity_poly.pdbx_seq_one_letter_code
_entity_poly.pdbx_strand_id
1 'polypeptide(L)'
;MSKQLLSKKMPLDFRNVCVLLPDRDQLSLTVGVKATGQELFDQVCDVLKIKDPHFFGISVVKNNEYVFIDLEQKLCKYFVKEWKKEGSRGTEKFVPPLVAFFRVQYYVENGRVISDRVARHYYYCHLREQVLKSRCTNKEEIYFLLAAYGLQVDLGDHKDNVHGENYFEPQTYFPQWIIAKRGSDYILKHAPEMHREQKGLTTKEAILKYVKESRLLEDVPVHFYRLHK
;
A
#
# COMPACT_ATOMS: atom_id res chain seq x y z
N MET A 1 9.15 20.02 38.49
CA MET A 1 9.71 20.69 37.31
C MET A 1 10.23 19.61 36.37
N SER A 2 9.57 19.37 35.25
CA SER A 2 10.05 18.42 34.24
C SER A 2 10.16 19.13 32.90
N LYS A 3 11.28 18.88 32.22
CA LYS A 3 11.84 19.70 31.14
C LYS A 3 10.92 19.71 29.93
N GLN A 4 10.61 20.92 29.48
CA GLN A 4 9.97 21.24 28.22
C GLN A 4 10.82 20.65 27.07
N LEU A 5 10.32 19.62 26.40
CA LEU A 5 10.90 19.14 25.15
C LEU A 5 10.69 20.25 24.11
N LEU A 6 11.76 21.01 23.85
CA LEU A 6 11.83 21.99 22.78
C LEU A 6 11.56 21.27 21.46
N SER A 7 10.33 21.41 20.96
CA SER A 7 10.00 21.16 19.56
C SER A 7 10.94 22.02 18.71
N LYS A 8 11.96 21.39 18.13
CA LYS A 8 12.91 22.07 17.25
C LYS A 8 12.11 22.58 16.06
N LYS A 9 11.89 23.89 16.02
CA LYS A 9 11.18 24.57 14.93
C LYS A 9 11.91 24.27 13.62
N MET A 10 11.23 23.64 12.66
CA MET A 10 11.85 23.30 11.38
C MET A 10 12.31 24.57 10.64
N PRO A 11 13.46 24.53 9.95
CA PRO A 11 13.87 25.65 9.11
C PRO A 11 12.85 25.88 7.98
N LEU A 12 12.63 27.15 7.62
CA LEU A 12 11.62 27.57 6.64
C LEU A 12 11.83 26.98 5.23
N ASP A 13 13.03 26.49 4.96
CA ASP A 13 13.43 25.91 3.67
C ASP A 13 13.06 24.44 3.52
N PHE A 14 12.48 23.82 4.55
CA PHE A 14 12.08 22.41 4.54
C PHE A 14 10.59 22.23 4.80
N ARG A 15 10.07 21.09 4.35
CA ARG A 15 8.68 20.66 4.49
C ARG A 15 8.64 19.21 4.92
N ASN A 16 7.72 18.86 5.81
CA ASN A 16 7.46 17.47 6.17
C ASN A 16 6.38 16.87 5.26
N VAL A 17 6.69 15.72 4.68
CA VAL A 17 5.78 14.91 3.87
C VAL A 17 5.57 13.58 4.58
N CYS A 18 4.32 13.26 4.86
CA CYS A 18 3.90 11.93 5.30
C CYS A 18 3.62 11.08 4.06
N VAL A 19 4.42 10.05 3.82
CA VAL A 19 4.23 9.10 2.74
C VAL A 19 3.57 7.85 3.31
N LEU A 20 2.34 7.56 2.88
CA LEU A 20 1.66 6.31 3.19
C LEU A 20 2.15 5.19 2.26
N LEU A 21 2.50 4.07 2.86
CA LEU A 21 3.08 2.92 2.18
C LEU A 21 2.03 1.84 1.88
N PRO A 22 2.29 0.93 0.91
CA PRO A 22 1.39 -0.16 0.57
C PRO A 22 1.06 -1.15 1.68
N ASP A 23 1.96 -1.31 2.65
CA ASP A 23 1.81 -2.17 3.84
C ASP A 23 1.06 -1.49 5.00
N ARG A 24 0.53 -0.27 4.77
CA ARG A 24 -0.17 0.60 5.73
C ARG A 24 0.73 1.32 6.73
N ASP A 25 2.05 1.16 6.63
CA ASP A 25 2.98 1.98 7.38
C ASP A 25 3.08 3.40 6.78
N GLN A 26 3.74 4.30 7.53
CA GLN A 26 3.93 5.68 7.13
C GLN A 26 5.38 6.13 7.34
N LEU A 27 5.92 6.87 6.38
CA LEU A 27 7.22 7.53 6.49
C LEU A 27 7.02 9.03 6.64
N SER A 28 7.67 9.64 7.63
CA SER A 28 7.77 11.09 7.73
C SER A 28 9.11 11.54 7.15
N LEU A 29 9.08 12.16 5.98
CA LEU A 29 10.26 12.60 5.25
C LEU A 29 10.33 14.14 5.22
N THR A 30 11.55 14.66 5.30
CA THR A 30 11.80 16.10 5.22
C THR A 30 12.42 16.44 3.87
N VAL A 31 11.73 17.29 3.10
CA VAL A 31 12.15 17.70 1.75
C VAL A 31 12.35 19.20 1.67
N GLY A 32 13.21 19.66 0.76
CA GLY A 32 13.39 21.09 0.51
C GLY A 32 12.15 21.74 -0.13
N VAL A 33 11.95 23.04 0.06
CA VAL A 33 10.83 23.80 -0.55
C VAL A 33 10.85 23.84 -2.09
N LYS A 34 11.97 23.45 -2.70
CA LYS A 34 12.13 23.34 -4.15
C LYS A 34 12.14 21.89 -4.65
N ALA A 35 11.99 20.92 -3.75
CA ALA A 35 12.10 19.51 -4.06
C ALA A 35 11.10 19.07 -5.13
N THR A 36 11.56 18.16 -5.98
CA THR A 36 10.76 17.51 -7.01
C THR A 36 10.08 16.24 -6.50
N GLY A 37 9.17 15.69 -7.31
CA GLY A 37 8.64 14.34 -7.06
C GLY A 37 9.74 13.29 -7.03
N GLN A 38 10.75 13.42 -7.90
CA GLN A 38 11.90 12.52 -7.96
C GLN A 38 12.67 12.51 -6.64
N GLU A 39 12.99 13.67 -6.06
CA GLU A 39 13.71 13.73 -4.78
C GLU A 39 12.94 13.03 -3.64
N LEU A 40 11.61 13.18 -3.59
CA LEU A 40 10.79 12.48 -2.60
C LEU A 40 10.76 10.97 -2.87
N PHE A 41 10.63 10.57 -4.13
CA PHE A 41 10.61 9.17 -4.54
C PHE A 41 11.93 8.47 -4.20
N ASP A 42 13.06 9.11 -4.48
CA ASP A 42 14.39 8.60 -4.18
C ASP A 42 14.57 8.44 -2.66
N GLN A 43 14.16 9.43 -1.85
CA GLN A 43 14.21 9.30 -0.39
C GLN A 43 13.37 8.13 0.13
N VAL A 44 12.17 7.91 -0.42
CA VAL A 44 11.34 6.74 -0.07
C VAL A 44 12.08 5.45 -0.42
N CYS A 45 12.62 5.33 -1.63
CA CYS A 45 13.35 4.15 -2.07
C CYS A 45 14.60 3.89 -1.22
N ASP A 46 15.33 4.94 -0.85
CA ASP A 46 16.52 4.87 0.00
C ASP A 46 16.22 4.42 1.43
N VAL A 47 15.12 4.90 2.01
CA VAL A 47 14.66 4.48 3.34
C VAL A 47 14.22 3.02 3.31
N LEU A 48 13.44 2.64 2.30
CA LEU A 48 12.93 1.27 2.13
C LEU A 48 13.99 0.29 1.61
N LYS A 49 15.13 0.78 1.12
CA LYS A 49 16.19 -0.01 0.46
C LYS A 49 15.71 -0.74 -0.80
N ILE A 50 14.85 -0.10 -1.58
CA ILE A 50 14.38 -0.61 -2.88
C ILE A 50 15.45 -0.33 -3.94
N LYS A 51 15.85 -1.37 -4.68
CA LYS A 51 16.86 -1.27 -5.76
C LYS A 51 16.25 -1.17 -7.15
N ASP A 52 15.06 -1.71 -7.33
CA ASP A 52 14.35 -1.74 -8.62
C ASP A 52 12.97 -1.10 -8.47
N PRO A 53 12.90 0.25 -8.42
CA PRO A 53 11.69 0.97 -8.06
C PRO A 53 10.77 1.29 -9.25
N HIS A 54 11.13 0.88 -10.48
CA HIS A 54 10.48 1.31 -11.72
C HIS A 54 8.98 0.96 -11.84
N PHE A 55 8.44 0.12 -10.95
CA PHE A 55 7.02 -0.22 -10.89
C PHE A 55 6.18 0.75 -10.06
N PHE A 56 6.84 1.61 -9.27
CA PHE A 56 6.20 2.47 -8.29
C PHE A 56 6.18 3.93 -8.72
N GLY A 57 5.30 4.69 -8.09
CA GLY A 57 5.24 6.14 -8.20
C GLY A 57 4.75 6.77 -6.90
N ILE A 58 4.86 8.10 -6.83
CA ILE A 58 4.23 8.89 -5.77
C ILE A 58 2.91 9.42 -6.30
N SER A 59 1.87 9.34 -5.48
CA SER A 59 0.58 9.95 -5.77
C SER A 59 0.09 10.82 -4.61
N VAL A 60 -0.86 11.69 -4.92
CA VAL A 60 -1.62 12.49 -3.96
C VAL A 60 -3.10 12.28 -4.19
N VAL A 61 -3.92 12.48 -3.15
CA VAL A 61 -5.38 12.44 -3.31
C VAL A 61 -5.88 13.82 -3.71
N LYS A 62 -6.52 13.91 -4.88
CA LYS A 62 -7.22 15.11 -5.36
C LYS A 62 -8.62 14.70 -5.79
N ASN A 63 -9.64 15.41 -5.31
CA ASN A 63 -11.06 15.12 -5.64
C ASN A 63 -11.46 13.64 -5.42
N ASN A 64 -10.97 13.05 -4.32
CA ASN A 64 -11.11 11.64 -3.94
C ASN A 64 -10.49 10.64 -4.93
N GLU A 65 -9.51 11.05 -5.73
CA GLU A 65 -8.80 10.20 -6.69
C GLU A 65 -7.29 10.28 -6.45
N TYR A 66 -6.61 9.16 -6.65
CA TYR A 66 -5.15 9.12 -6.64
C TYR A 66 -4.63 9.68 -7.95
N VAL A 67 -3.85 10.75 -7.86
CA VAL A 67 -3.19 11.37 -9.01
C VAL A 67 -1.69 11.21 -8.82
N PHE A 68 -1.05 10.49 -9.73
CA PHE A 68 0.41 10.34 -9.74
C PHE A 68 1.09 11.70 -9.98
N ILE A 69 2.14 11.95 -9.22
CA ILE A 69 3.02 13.10 -9.38
C ILE A 69 3.91 12.84 -10.59
N ASP A 70 4.06 13.83 -11.46
CA ASP A 70 5.14 13.85 -12.43
C ASP A 70 6.45 14.11 -11.66
N LEU A 71 7.35 13.13 -11.65
CA LEU A 71 8.55 13.15 -10.83
C LEU A 71 9.48 14.32 -11.17
N GLU A 72 9.41 14.86 -12.39
CA GLU A 72 10.20 16.03 -12.81
C GLU A 72 9.65 17.35 -12.24
N GLN A 73 8.41 17.34 -11.74
CA GLN A 73 7.74 18.54 -11.23
C GLN A 73 8.00 18.76 -9.74
N LYS A 74 7.99 20.02 -9.34
CA LYS A 74 8.07 20.43 -7.93
C LYS A 74 6.85 19.97 -7.15
N LEU A 75 7.07 19.45 -5.93
CA LEU A 75 6.01 19.02 -5.02
C LEU A 75 5.00 20.12 -4.71
N CYS A 76 5.44 21.39 -4.68
CA CYS A 76 4.59 22.55 -4.43
C CYS A 76 3.42 22.69 -5.42
N LYS A 77 3.52 22.14 -6.64
CA LYS A 77 2.44 22.11 -7.64
C LYS A 77 1.30 21.14 -7.25
N TYR A 78 1.61 20.14 -6.43
CA TYR A 78 0.66 19.11 -6.02
C TYR A 78 0.00 19.45 -4.68
N PHE A 79 0.72 20.14 -3.80
CA PHE A 79 0.29 20.53 -2.45
C PHE A 79 -0.13 22.00 -2.32
N VAL A 80 -0.68 22.63 -3.37
CA VAL A 80 -0.83 24.10 -3.48
C VAL A 80 -1.51 24.76 -2.26
N LYS A 81 -2.51 24.13 -1.65
CA LYS A 81 -3.28 24.71 -0.53
C LYS A 81 -2.52 24.61 0.79
N GLU A 82 -1.80 23.52 0.99
CA GLU A 82 -1.05 23.17 2.20
C GLU A 82 0.33 23.84 2.19
N TRP A 83 0.96 23.91 1.01
CA TRP A 83 2.32 24.46 0.81
C TRP A 83 2.42 25.95 1.14
N LYS A 84 1.34 26.71 0.92
CA LYS A 84 1.26 28.16 1.20
C LYS A 84 0.96 28.48 2.67
N LYS A 85 0.29 27.58 3.40
CA LYS A 85 -0.12 27.82 4.79
C LYS A 85 1.05 27.75 5.78
N GLU A 86 2.09 27.00 5.46
CA GLU A 86 3.27 26.86 6.33
C GLU A 86 4.20 28.10 6.29
N GLY A 87 4.08 28.95 5.27
CA GLY A 87 4.83 30.21 5.16
C GLY A 87 4.22 31.40 5.92
N SER A 88 2.93 31.32 6.27
CA SER A 88 2.19 32.41 6.91
C SER A 88 2.18 32.23 8.43
N ARG A 89 3.16 32.87 9.08
CA ARG A 89 3.34 32.96 10.54
C ARG A 89 2.09 33.53 11.23
N GLY A 90 1.67 32.95 12.36
CA GLY A 90 0.96 33.76 13.37
C GLY A 90 0.02 33.05 14.35
N THR A 91 -0.47 31.85 14.06
CA THR A 91 -1.35 31.13 15.00
C THR A 91 -1.01 29.66 14.99
N GLU A 92 -1.15 29.00 16.14
CA GLU A 92 -1.05 27.55 16.38
C GLU A 92 -2.15 26.78 15.62
N LYS A 93 -2.33 27.08 14.33
CA LYS A 93 -3.22 26.34 13.45
C LYS A 93 -2.46 25.11 13.00
N PHE A 94 -2.94 23.95 13.42
CA PHE A 94 -2.57 22.64 12.90
C PHE A 94 -2.48 22.72 11.37
N VAL A 95 -1.25 22.69 10.84
CA VAL A 95 -1.02 22.54 9.41
C VAL A 95 -1.11 21.04 9.14
N PRO A 96 -2.14 20.58 8.40
CA PRO A 96 -2.22 19.16 8.09
C PRO A 96 -0.96 18.75 7.32
N PRO A 97 -0.37 17.58 7.66
CA PRO A 97 0.85 17.13 6.99
C PRO A 97 0.61 17.00 5.49
N LEU A 98 1.65 17.24 4.69
CA LEU A 98 1.60 16.96 3.27
C LEU A 98 1.52 15.44 3.09
N VAL A 99 0.37 14.91 2.68
CA VAL A 99 0.18 13.47 2.56
C VAL A 99 0.39 13.02 1.11
N ALA A 100 1.37 12.15 0.91
CA ALA A 100 1.65 11.46 -0.33
C ALA A 100 1.47 9.95 -0.14
N PHE A 101 1.40 9.20 -1.24
CA PHE A 101 1.23 7.76 -1.22
C PHE A 101 2.23 7.11 -2.18
N PHE A 102 3.02 6.18 -1.66
CA PHE A 102 3.86 5.30 -2.47
C PHE A 102 2.99 4.16 -3.00
N ARG A 103 2.86 4.03 -4.32
CA ARG A 103 1.90 3.11 -4.96
C ARG A 103 2.52 2.43 -6.17
N VAL A 104 2.02 1.25 -6.51
CA VAL A 104 2.31 0.65 -7.83
C VAL A 104 1.68 1.53 -8.90
N GLN A 105 2.50 2.03 -9.82
CA GLN A 105 2.07 2.81 -10.98
C GLN A 105 1.96 1.94 -12.22
N TYR A 106 2.91 1.01 -12.40
CA TYR A 106 2.99 0.14 -13.56
C TYR A 106 2.78 -1.32 -13.14
N TYR A 107 1.65 -1.90 -13.55
CA TYR A 107 1.35 -3.30 -13.29
C TYR A 107 2.07 -4.21 -14.30
N VAL A 108 2.60 -5.33 -13.82
CA VAL A 108 3.33 -6.30 -14.64
C VAL A 108 2.49 -7.54 -14.91
N GLU A 109 2.69 -8.19 -16.07
CA GLU A 109 2.07 -9.48 -16.44
C GLU A 109 2.76 -10.71 -15.82
N ASN A 110 3.95 -10.56 -15.26
CA ASN A 110 4.61 -11.64 -14.53
C ASN A 110 5.38 -11.08 -13.34
N GLY A 111 5.02 -11.48 -12.12
CA GLY A 111 5.71 -11.00 -10.91
C GLY A 111 7.19 -11.36 -10.86
N ARG A 112 7.65 -12.32 -11.68
CA ARG A 112 9.07 -12.70 -11.78
C ARG A 112 9.96 -11.60 -12.35
N VAL A 113 9.40 -10.62 -13.08
CA VAL A 113 10.17 -9.47 -13.57
C VAL A 113 10.64 -8.57 -12.42
N ILE A 114 9.95 -8.61 -11.28
CA ILE A 114 10.34 -7.88 -10.07
C ILE A 114 11.41 -8.71 -9.34
N SER A 115 12.67 -8.46 -9.68
CA SER A 115 13.82 -9.21 -9.18
C SER A 115 14.13 -8.89 -7.72
N ASP A 116 14.02 -7.62 -7.34
CA ASP A 116 14.23 -7.13 -5.98
C ASP A 116 13.16 -7.68 -5.01
N ARG A 117 13.61 -8.26 -3.90
CA ARG A 117 12.75 -8.83 -2.86
C ARG A 117 11.90 -7.75 -2.18
N VAL A 118 12.47 -6.57 -1.93
CA VAL A 118 11.77 -5.49 -1.22
C VAL A 118 10.70 -4.89 -2.12
N ALA A 119 11.05 -4.55 -3.37
CA ALA A 119 10.10 -4.14 -4.39
C ALA A 119 8.95 -5.15 -4.54
N ARG A 120 9.26 -6.45 -4.64
CA ARG A 120 8.24 -7.49 -4.80
C ARG A 120 7.28 -7.55 -3.61
N HIS A 121 7.78 -7.36 -2.39
CA HIS A 121 6.94 -7.32 -1.19
C HIS A 121 5.98 -6.12 -1.21
N TYR A 122 6.48 -4.91 -1.47
CA TYR A 122 5.62 -3.72 -1.56
C TYR A 122 4.61 -3.78 -2.71
N TYR A 123 4.98 -4.38 -3.84
CA TYR A 123 4.07 -4.64 -4.94
C TYR A 123 2.94 -5.60 -4.53
N TYR A 124 3.28 -6.65 -3.78
CA TYR A 124 2.29 -7.57 -3.20
C TYR A 124 1.35 -6.86 -2.21
N CYS A 125 1.88 -6.05 -1.29
CA CYS A 125 1.07 -5.30 -0.32
C CYS A 125 0.10 -4.35 -1.03
N HIS A 126 0.55 -3.67 -2.10
CA HIS A 126 -0.32 -2.81 -2.91
C HIS A 126 -1.48 -3.58 -3.54
N LEU A 127 -1.19 -4.75 -4.12
CA LEU A 127 -2.23 -5.61 -4.71
C LEU A 127 -3.21 -6.12 -3.65
N ARG A 128 -2.72 -6.52 -2.47
CA ARG A 128 -3.58 -6.92 -1.36
C ARG A 128 -4.57 -5.82 -0.98
N GLU A 129 -4.09 -4.58 -0.91
CA GLU A 129 -4.94 -3.41 -0.68
C GLU A 129 -5.96 -3.16 -1.80
N GLN A 130 -5.63 -3.48 -3.06
CA GLN A 130 -6.59 -3.39 -4.17
C GLN A 130 -7.62 -4.52 -4.11
N VAL A 131 -7.19 -5.75 -3.80
CA VAL A 131 -8.06 -6.92 -3.63
C VAL A 131 -9.10 -6.66 -2.55
N LEU A 132 -8.71 -6.13 -1.38
CA LEU A 132 -9.64 -5.81 -0.29
C LEU A 132 -10.70 -4.75 -0.70
N LYS A 133 -10.40 -3.90 -1.69
CA LYS A 133 -11.29 -2.86 -2.22
C LYS A 133 -12.08 -3.31 -3.45
N SER A 134 -11.72 -4.46 -4.03
CA SER A 134 -12.33 -5.00 -5.24
C SER A 134 -13.81 -5.33 -5.02
N ARG A 135 -14.59 -5.10 -6.08
CA ARG A 135 -16.03 -5.34 -6.19
C ARG A 135 -16.35 -6.37 -7.28
N CYS A 136 -15.36 -7.11 -7.76
CA CYS A 136 -15.51 -8.18 -8.74
C CYS A 136 -16.26 -9.38 -8.13
N THR A 137 -17.57 -9.46 -8.33
CA THR A 137 -18.43 -10.47 -7.67
C THR A 137 -18.51 -11.82 -8.36
N ASN A 138 -18.02 -11.93 -9.60
CA ASN A 138 -18.11 -13.12 -10.46
C ASN A 138 -16.90 -14.07 -10.34
N LYS A 139 -15.97 -13.82 -9.40
CA LYS A 139 -14.70 -14.55 -9.24
C LYS A 139 -14.40 -14.87 -7.77
N GLU A 140 -15.40 -15.33 -7.03
CA GLU A 140 -15.29 -15.52 -5.58
C GLU A 140 -14.16 -16.49 -5.18
N GLU A 141 -13.98 -17.56 -5.96
CA GLU A 141 -12.93 -18.57 -5.81
C GLU A 141 -11.52 -17.97 -5.80
N ILE A 142 -11.31 -16.89 -6.57
CA ILE A 142 -10.02 -16.21 -6.64
C ILE A 142 -9.69 -15.53 -5.31
N TYR A 143 -10.67 -14.98 -4.59
CA TYR A 143 -10.41 -14.35 -3.30
C TYR A 143 -10.00 -15.35 -2.22
N PHE A 144 -10.60 -16.53 -2.20
CA PHE A 144 -10.16 -17.59 -1.28
C PHE A 144 -8.75 -18.07 -1.60
N LEU A 145 -8.40 -18.20 -2.89
CA LEU A 145 -7.06 -18.55 -3.32
C LEU A 145 -6.03 -17.46 -2.93
N LEU A 146 -6.39 -16.19 -3.14
CA LEU A 146 -5.57 -15.05 -2.72
C LEU A 146 -5.40 -14.99 -1.19
N ALA A 147 -6.46 -15.27 -0.43
CA ALA A 147 -6.39 -15.36 1.02
C ALA A 147 -5.43 -16.48 1.46
N ALA A 148 -5.49 -17.65 0.83
CA ALA A 148 -4.57 -18.76 1.13
C ALA A 148 -3.10 -18.39 0.86
N TYR A 149 -2.80 -17.73 -0.26
CA TYR A 149 -1.45 -17.21 -0.51
C TYR A 149 -1.05 -16.11 0.47
N GLY A 150 -1.98 -15.25 0.87
CA GLY A 150 -1.72 -14.22 1.87
C GLY A 150 -1.37 -14.82 3.24
N LEU A 151 -2.12 -15.83 3.67
CA LEU A 151 -1.84 -16.57 4.89
C LEU A 151 -0.47 -17.26 4.82
N GLN A 152 -0.11 -17.84 3.67
CA GLN A 152 1.22 -18.43 3.48
C GLN A 152 2.34 -17.37 3.54
N VAL A 153 2.10 -16.14 3.09
CA VAL A 153 3.05 -15.04 3.20
C VAL A 153 3.23 -14.57 4.64
N ASP A 154 2.11 -14.40 5.36
CA ASP A 154 2.08 -13.82 6.69
C ASP A 154 2.48 -14.84 7.79
N LEU A 155 2.13 -16.12 7.61
CA LEU A 155 2.21 -17.16 8.64
C LEU A 155 3.07 -18.38 8.25
N GLY A 156 3.41 -18.53 6.96
CA GLY A 156 4.05 -19.74 6.44
C GLY A 156 3.12 -20.95 6.48
N ASP A 157 3.69 -22.16 6.37
CA ASP A 157 2.91 -23.40 6.33
C ASP A 157 1.92 -23.53 7.50
N HIS A 158 0.70 -23.98 7.19
CA HIS A 158 -0.29 -24.31 8.20
C HIS A 158 0.20 -25.42 9.15
N LYS A 159 0.03 -25.22 10.47
CA LYS A 159 0.39 -26.19 11.51
C LYS A 159 -0.79 -26.39 12.46
N ASP A 160 -1.32 -27.60 12.54
CA ASP A 160 -2.55 -27.89 13.32
C ASP A 160 -2.41 -27.60 14.83
N ASN A 161 -1.19 -27.68 15.37
CA ASN A 161 -0.90 -27.37 16.77
C ASN A 161 -0.74 -25.87 17.08
N VAL A 162 -0.65 -25.02 16.06
CA VAL A 162 -0.46 -23.56 16.19
C VAL A 162 -1.68 -22.79 15.67
N HIS A 163 -2.25 -23.26 14.57
CA HIS A 163 -3.37 -22.63 13.88
C HIS A 163 -4.69 -23.32 14.26
N GLY A 164 -5.32 -22.85 15.33
CA GLY A 164 -6.67 -23.26 15.74
C GLY A 164 -7.76 -22.65 14.85
N GLU A 165 -9.03 -22.68 15.25
CA GLU A 165 -10.16 -22.27 14.38
C GLU A 165 -10.17 -20.76 14.00
N ASN A 166 -9.47 -19.91 14.74
CA ASN A 166 -9.50 -18.45 14.58
C ASN A 166 -8.11 -17.81 14.48
N TYR A 167 -7.18 -18.46 13.76
CA TYR A 167 -5.80 -17.98 13.66
C TYR A 167 -5.60 -16.78 12.73
N PHE A 168 -6.65 -16.30 12.08
CA PHE A 168 -6.62 -15.11 11.22
C PHE A 168 -7.97 -14.36 11.26
N GLU A 169 -7.94 -13.07 10.93
CA GLU A 169 -9.15 -12.26 10.82
C GLU A 169 -9.62 -12.18 9.36
N PRO A 170 -10.85 -12.58 9.02
CA PRO A 170 -11.35 -12.53 7.63
C PRO A 170 -11.21 -11.15 6.96
N GLN A 171 -11.41 -10.06 7.70
CA GLN A 171 -11.32 -8.66 7.21
C GLN A 171 -9.92 -8.30 6.71
N THR A 172 -8.90 -9.06 7.12
CA THR A 172 -7.50 -8.85 6.74
C THR A 172 -7.16 -9.50 5.39
N TYR A 173 -8.03 -10.38 4.88
CA TYR A 173 -7.79 -11.15 3.64
C TYR A 173 -8.92 -11.09 2.63
N PHE A 174 -10.15 -10.76 3.05
CA PHE A 174 -11.34 -10.75 2.20
C PHE A 174 -11.97 -9.36 2.12
N PRO A 175 -12.48 -8.96 0.94
CA PRO A 175 -13.34 -7.79 0.82
C PRO A 175 -14.59 -7.91 1.70
N GLN A 176 -15.08 -6.77 2.18
CA GLN A 176 -16.26 -6.71 3.05
C GLN A 176 -17.49 -7.39 2.42
N TRP A 177 -17.65 -7.35 1.10
CA TRP A 177 -18.78 -7.96 0.42
C TRP A 177 -18.75 -9.50 0.45
N ILE A 178 -17.56 -10.13 0.47
CA ILE A 178 -17.45 -11.60 0.60
C ILE A 178 -17.83 -12.01 2.01
N ILE A 179 -17.33 -11.28 3.01
CA ILE A 179 -17.66 -11.52 4.42
C ILE A 179 -19.16 -11.36 4.64
N ALA A 180 -19.77 -10.32 4.07
CA ALA A 180 -21.22 -10.11 4.14
C ALA A 180 -22.03 -11.22 3.43
N LYS A 181 -21.52 -11.74 2.30
CA LYS A 181 -22.20 -12.78 1.51
C LYS A 181 -22.09 -14.18 2.13
N ARG A 182 -20.93 -14.56 2.65
CA ARG A 182 -20.64 -15.92 3.15
C ARG A 182 -20.71 -16.05 4.67
N GLY A 183 -20.46 -14.96 5.39
CA GLY A 183 -20.30 -14.96 6.84
C GLY A 183 -18.87 -15.34 7.25
N SER A 184 -18.42 -14.77 8.38
CA SER A 184 -17.09 -15.04 8.94
C SER A 184 -16.89 -16.52 9.27
N ASP A 185 -17.88 -17.18 9.85
CA ASP A 185 -17.80 -18.59 10.24
C ASP A 185 -17.54 -19.51 9.04
N TYR A 186 -18.17 -19.21 7.90
CA TYR A 186 -17.90 -19.95 6.67
C TYR A 186 -16.45 -19.75 6.21
N ILE A 187 -15.96 -18.52 6.22
CA ILE A 187 -14.58 -18.22 5.80
C ILE A 187 -13.57 -18.90 6.73
N LEU A 188 -13.76 -18.78 8.05
CA LEU A 188 -12.90 -19.37 9.07
C LEU A 188 -12.89 -20.90 9.01
N LYS A 189 -14.00 -21.52 8.56
CA LYS A 189 -14.06 -22.97 8.35
C LYS A 189 -13.32 -23.44 7.10
N HIS A 190 -13.40 -22.70 5.98
CA HIS A 190 -12.95 -23.20 4.66
C HIS A 190 -11.58 -22.65 4.21
N ALA A 191 -11.25 -21.39 4.51
CA ALA A 191 -9.96 -20.82 4.12
C ALA A 191 -8.74 -21.58 4.71
N PRO A 192 -8.79 -22.17 5.92
CA PRO A 192 -7.69 -22.98 6.43
C PRO A 192 -7.37 -24.21 5.59
N GLU A 193 -8.37 -24.82 4.96
CA GLU A 193 -8.14 -25.96 4.06
C GLU A 193 -7.32 -25.52 2.84
N MET A 194 -7.71 -24.40 2.22
CA MET A 194 -6.96 -23.84 1.10
C MET A 194 -5.55 -23.40 1.50
N HIS A 195 -5.35 -22.89 2.72
CA HIS A 195 -4.03 -22.59 3.26
C HIS A 195 -3.17 -23.86 3.41
N ARG A 196 -3.75 -24.97 3.91
CA ARG A 196 -3.05 -26.27 3.99
C ARG A 196 -2.59 -26.78 2.63
N GLU A 197 -3.37 -26.57 1.57
CA GLU A 197 -3.00 -26.94 0.20
C GLU A 197 -1.79 -26.15 -0.34
N GLN A 198 -1.44 -25.01 0.27
CA GLN A 198 -0.29 -24.19 -0.12
C GLN A 198 1.02 -24.58 0.59
N LYS A 199 1.00 -25.66 1.36
CA LYS A 199 2.16 -26.15 2.12
C LYS A 199 3.40 -26.32 1.24
N GLY A 200 4.53 -25.86 1.74
CA GLY A 200 5.83 -25.93 1.08
C GLY A 200 6.11 -24.77 0.14
N LEU A 201 5.15 -23.88 -0.12
CA LEU A 201 5.43 -22.64 -0.85
C LEU A 201 6.29 -21.71 0.00
N THR A 202 7.40 -21.25 -0.56
CA THR A 202 8.17 -20.16 0.02
C THR A 202 7.36 -18.85 -0.05
N THR A 203 7.66 -17.88 0.83
CA THR A 203 7.08 -16.53 0.77
C THR A 203 7.20 -15.91 -0.63
N LYS A 204 8.34 -16.12 -1.30
CA LYS A 204 8.55 -15.63 -2.67
C LYS A 204 7.55 -16.26 -3.65
N GLU A 205 7.36 -17.57 -3.59
CA GLU A 205 6.45 -18.28 -4.50
C GLU A 205 5.00 -17.92 -4.23
N ALA A 206 4.61 -17.83 -2.96
CA ALA A 206 3.27 -17.39 -2.56
C ALA A 206 2.97 -15.97 -3.09
N ILE A 207 3.91 -15.03 -2.97
CA ILE A 207 3.78 -13.69 -3.58
C ILE A 207 3.65 -13.77 -5.10
N LEU A 208 4.49 -14.56 -5.78
CA LEU A 208 4.45 -14.68 -7.24
C LEU A 208 3.11 -15.26 -7.72
N LYS A 209 2.56 -16.23 -7.00
CA LYS A 209 1.23 -16.77 -7.28
C LYS A 209 0.13 -15.75 -6.98
N TYR A 210 0.22 -15.01 -5.87
CA TYR A 210 -0.72 -13.93 -5.55
C TYR A 210 -0.77 -12.89 -6.68
N VAL A 211 0.39 -12.40 -7.13
CA VAL A 211 0.51 -11.43 -8.23
C VAL A 211 -0.09 -11.98 -9.54
N LYS A 212 0.02 -13.28 -9.78
CA LYS A 212 -0.55 -13.92 -10.97
C LYS A 212 -2.08 -13.98 -10.89
N GLU A 213 -2.62 -14.53 -9.81
CA GLU A 213 -4.05 -14.79 -9.67
C GLU A 213 -4.87 -13.50 -9.44
N SER A 214 -4.27 -12.47 -8.81
CA SER A 214 -4.96 -11.19 -8.58
C SER A 214 -5.34 -10.47 -9.87
N ARG A 215 -4.73 -10.83 -11.00
CA ARG A 215 -5.07 -10.24 -12.31
C ARG A 215 -6.37 -10.77 -12.91
N LEU A 216 -6.86 -11.89 -12.38
CA LEU A 216 -8.15 -12.44 -12.79
C LEU A 216 -9.32 -11.61 -12.26
N LEU A 217 -9.06 -10.68 -11.34
CA LEU A 217 -10.00 -9.67 -10.87
C LEU A 217 -9.84 -8.41 -11.73
N GLU A 218 -10.86 -8.11 -12.54
CA GLU A 218 -10.82 -7.07 -13.58
C GLU A 218 -10.58 -5.65 -13.03
N ASP A 219 -10.90 -5.42 -11.76
CA ASP A 219 -10.82 -4.12 -11.08
C ASP A 219 -9.61 -3.98 -10.13
N VAL A 220 -8.69 -4.95 -10.12
CA VAL A 220 -7.53 -4.96 -9.21
C VAL A 220 -6.27 -4.33 -9.82
N PRO A 221 -5.70 -4.83 -10.95
CA PRO A 221 -4.48 -4.28 -11.52
C PRO A 221 -4.75 -3.09 -12.46
N VAL A 222 -5.62 -2.17 -12.04
CA VAL A 222 -6.06 -1.02 -12.85
C VAL A 222 -6.09 0.26 -12.04
N HIS A 223 -6.01 1.39 -12.73
CA HIS A 223 -6.23 2.72 -12.14
C HIS A 223 -7.49 3.31 -12.74
N PHE A 224 -8.43 3.72 -11.88
CA PHE A 224 -9.66 4.38 -12.30
C PHE A 224 -9.50 5.90 -12.23
N TYR A 225 -9.83 6.59 -13.32
CA TYR A 225 -9.82 8.05 -13.41
C TYR A 225 -11.20 8.53 -13.86
N ARG A 226 -11.71 9.60 -13.24
CA ARG A 226 -12.96 10.22 -13.69
C ARG A 226 -12.69 11.08 -14.92
N LEU A 227 -13.45 10.82 -15.98
CA LEU A 227 -13.47 11.68 -17.15
C LEU A 227 -14.33 12.92 -16.84
N HIS A 228 -13.72 14.09 -16.89
CA HIS A 228 -14.44 15.36 -16.84
C HIS A 228 -14.86 15.75 -18.27
N LYS A 229 -16.16 16.05 -18.45
CA LYS A 229 -16.69 16.64 -19.67
C LYS A 229 -16.43 18.14 -19.70
#